data_AF-A0A7W8PK70-F1
#
_entry.id   AF-A0A7W8PK70-F1
#
_cell.length_a   1.000
_cell.length_b   1.000
_cell.length_c   1.000
_cell.angle_alpha   90.00
_cell.angle_beta   90.00
_cell.angle_gamma   90.00
#
_symmetry.space_group_name_H-M   'P 1'
#
loop_
_entity.id
_entity.type
_entity.pdbx_description
1 polymer ?
#
loop_
_entity_poly.entity_id
_entity_poly.type
_entity_poly.pdbx_seq_one_letter_code
_entity_poly.pdbx_strand_id
1 'polypeptide(L)'
;MAVFLEYPLPDEVLISVVAYYVQHDEVSNVTAFCRRLFGEGAGLGMPVAIVTNLRHLEDETRQSWGMTAEEIRDRLTLFPYYAAFWPREKVDYVTALCLQMPEQRRSEHVPPRWSANALHTGVYRLGIRFCPTCWCEDDAKGGRRYWRRAHQLPGVVTCHVHGCTLSTIGTGAKGMFSRRQPCVGTFLDVPGTPFQHAARREVAVLSAAVLNEGAAALQLANYRARLDCLRLLGYGANNRHLLDETRLVRDVVHTFGKSYLELVRLFPKEPRSWIHDSTYSNRGRERVGNLTTILMDVFLSGVLRRVKDSPGPICPSAESANDPRHRLVIRDAPDGGFHCFCSCGYSFVFEEDAQRYNRRLQPTSAGPDYARAAALLDDKGWPRERIARVFGVSEENLAHWMRFQAEASGRKLCLARARLMVQWIELVYRCGAADRAPAEDIRLWRLVQKLWDVLPQSLTPLDCRD
;
A
#
# COMPACT_ATOMS: atom_id res chain seq x y z
N MET A 1 1.00 -35.43 -35.65
CA MET A 1 1.48 -36.23 -34.50
C MET A 1 1.24 -35.42 -33.26
N ALA A 2 0.38 -35.85 -32.34
CA ALA A 2 0.18 -35.16 -31.06
C ALA A 2 1.53 -34.98 -30.33
N VAL A 3 1.72 -33.84 -29.65
CA VAL A 3 2.89 -33.60 -28.80
C VAL A 3 2.52 -33.99 -27.38
N PHE A 4 3.29 -34.89 -26.77
CA PHE A 4 3.05 -35.31 -25.40
C PHE A 4 3.76 -34.37 -24.42
N LEU A 5 3.08 -33.29 -24.02
CA LEU A 5 3.55 -32.43 -22.94
C LEU A 5 3.12 -33.00 -21.58
N GLU A 6 4.04 -33.04 -20.61
CA GLU A 6 3.71 -33.43 -19.23
C GLU A 6 2.56 -32.58 -18.67
N TYR A 7 1.78 -33.18 -17.76
CA TYR A 7 0.71 -32.44 -17.10
C TYR A 7 1.28 -31.26 -16.30
N PRO A 8 0.70 -30.04 -16.40
CA PRO A 8 1.24 -28.86 -15.73
C PRO A 8 1.17 -28.98 -14.20
N LEU A 9 2.22 -28.50 -13.52
CA LEU A 9 2.26 -28.45 -12.06
C LEU A 9 1.44 -27.27 -11.49
N PRO A 10 1.10 -27.29 -10.19
CA PRO A 10 0.36 -26.20 -9.56
C PRO A 10 1.05 -24.85 -9.72
N ASP A 11 0.33 -23.86 -10.25
CA ASP A 11 0.84 -22.53 -10.56
C ASP A 11 1.95 -22.49 -11.63
N GLU A 12 2.15 -23.53 -12.43
CA GLU A 12 3.17 -23.54 -13.48
C GLU A 12 2.79 -22.65 -14.67
N VAL A 13 3.75 -21.86 -15.17
CA VAL A 13 3.61 -21.07 -16.40
C VAL A 13 3.67 -22.00 -17.62
N LEU A 14 2.83 -21.79 -18.63
CA LEU A 14 2.78 -22.58 -19.87
C LEU A 14 4.16 -22.77 -20.52
N ILE A 15 4.94 -21.68 -20.60
CA ILE A 15 6.30 -21.71 -21.18
C ILE A 15 7.25 -22.59 -20.35
N SER A 16 7.03 -22.74 -19.04
CA SER A 16 7.78 -23.69 -18.19
C SER A 16 7.56 -25.13 -18.63
N VAL A 17 6.31 -25.51 -18.92
CA VAL A 17 5.96 -26.86 -19.36
C VAL A 17 6.63 -27.18 -20.71
N VAL A 18 6.56 -26.23 -21.65
CA VAL A 18 7.21 -26.34 -22.97
C VAL A 18 8.73 -26.38 -22.82
N ALA A 19 9.31 -25.56 -21.94
CA ALA A 19 10.75 -25.52 -21.71
C ALA A 19 11.27 -26.83 -21.12
N TYR A 20 10.52 -27.42 -20.18
CA TYR A 20 10.84 -28.73 -19.64
C TYR A 20 10.85 -29.80 -20.74
N TYR A 21 9.80 -29.84 -21.59
CA TYR A 21 9.74 -30.76 -22.73
C TYR A 21 10.94 -30.61 -23.66
N VAL A 22 11.25 -29.38 -24.06
CA VAL A 22 12.40 -29.05 -24.92
C VAL A 22 13.72 -29.55 -24.34
N GLN A 23 13.89 -29.46 -23.02
CA GLN A 23 15.10 -29.85 -22.33
C GLN A 23 15.22 -31.36 -22.14
N HIS A 24 14.10 -32.02 -21.83
CA HIS A 24 14.01 -33.45 -21.57
C HIS A 24 14.13 -34.26 -22.87
N ASP A 25 13.42 -33.87 -23.92
CA ASP A 25 13.40 -34.55 -25.23
C ASP A 25 14.50 -34.05 -26.18
N GLU A 26 15.44 -33.23 -25.67
CA GLU A 26 16.60 -32.69 -26.40
C GLU A 26 16.25 -32.03 -27.74
N VAL A 27 15.16 -31.26 -27.77
CA VAL A 27 14.66 -30.62 -29.00
C VAL A 27 15.69 -29.64 -29.57
N SER A 28 16.28 -30.00 -30.70
CA SER A 28 17.38 -29.27 -31.34
C SER A 28 16.97 -27.90 -31.92
N ASN A 29 15.74 -27.79 -32.45
CA ASN A 29 15.21 -26.55 -33.01
C ASN A 29 14.01 -26.02 -32.22
N VAL A 30 14.31 -25.40 -31.07
CA VAL A 30 13.31 -24.83 -30.15
C VAL A 30 12.39 -23.81 -30.85
N THR A 31 12.93 -23.00 -31.76
CA THR A 31 12.14 -22.00 -32.49
C THR A 31 11.12 -22.66 -33.41
N ALA A 32 11.52 -23.67 -34.19
CA ALA A 32 10.61 -24.41 -35.04
C ALA A 32 9.53 -25.14 -34.23
N PHE A 33 9.91 -25.73 -33.09
CA PHE A 33 8.98 -26.37 -32.17
C PHE A 33 7.95 -25.37 -31.61
N CYS A 34 8.39 -24.20 -31.16
CA CYS A 34 7.48 -23.15 -30.68
C CYS A 34 6.57 -22.63 -31.80
N ARG A 35 7.06 -22.44 -33.02
CA ARG A 35 6.23 -22.03 -34.18
C ARG A 35 5.15 -23.05 -34.50
N ARG A 36 5.49 -24.34 -34.40
CA ARG A 36 4.51 -25.40 -34.59
C ARG A 36 3.41 -25.33 -33.52
N LEU A 37 3.77 -25.21 -32.25
CA LEU A 37 2.78 -25.20 -31.15
C LEU A 37 1.96 -23.91 -31.06
N PHE A 38 2.55 -22.75 -31.33
CA PHE A 38 1.95 -21.44 -31.03
C PHE A 38 1.72 -20.56 -32.26
N GLY A 39 2.08 -21.05 -33.46
CA GLY A 39 1.91 -20.35 -34.72
C GLY A 39 3.12 -19.50 -35.14
N GLU A 40 3.00 -18.91 -36.32
CA GLU A 40 4.05 -18.06 -36.91
C GLU A 40 4.35 -16.83 -36.05
N GLY A 41 5.64 -16.57 -35.84
CA GLY A 41 6.13 -15.54 -34.92
C GLY A 41 6.42 -16.01 -33.49
N ALA A 42 6.05 -17.24 -33.13
CA ALA A 42 6.49 -17.87 -31.88
C ALA A 42 7.97 -18.30 -31.94
N GLY A 43 8.62 -18.37 -30.79
CA GLY A 43 10.04 -18.67 -30.66
C GLY A 43 10.57 -18.39 -29.25
N LEU A 44 11.88 -18.28 -29.10
CA LEU A 44 12.52 -18.04 -27.79
C LEU A 44 12.09 -16.73 -27.11
N GLY A 45 11.54 -15.77 -27.85
CA GLY A 45 11.09 -14.47 -27.35
C GLY A 45 9.62 -14.42 -26.91
N MET A 46 8.94 -15.55 -26.80
CA MET A 46 7.49 -15.59 -26.54
C MET A 46 7.06 -14.80 -25.28
N PRO A 47 5.85 -14.22 -25.30
CA PRO A 47 5.21 -13.63 -24.12
C PRO A 47 4.88 -14.65 -23.05
N VAL A 48 5.51 -14.50 -21.89
CA VAL A 48 5.19 -15.23 -20.65
C VAL A 48 3.78 -14.88 -20.16
N ALA A 49 3.36 -13.62 -20.37
CA ALA A 49 2.12 -13.11 -19.81
C ALA A 49 0.87 -13.63 -20.53
N ILE A 50 0.87 -13.56 -21.87
CA ILE A 50 -0.30 -13.81 -22.72
C ILE A 50 0.16 -14.55 -23.95
N VAL A 51 -0.36 -15.76 -24.15
CA VAL A 51 0.00 -16.65 -25.25
C VAL A 51 -1.18 -16.76 -26.21
N THR A 52 -0.88 -16.79 -27.51
CA THR A 52 -1.87 -16.89 -28.60
C THR A 52 -1.93 -18.30 -29.16
N ASN A 53 -2.93 -18.55 -30.01
CA ASN A 53 -3.14 -19.83 -30.70
C ASN A 53 -3.43 -21.01 -29.76
N LEU A 54 -4.13 -20.75 -28.65
CA LEU A 54 -4.39 -21.77 -27.63
C LEU A 54 -5.35 -22.86 -28.08
N ARG A 55 -6.21 -22.63 -29.09
CA ARG A 55 -7.04 -23.71 -29.69
C ARG A 55 -6.18 -24.79 -30.34
N HIS A 56 -5.10 -24.40 -31.01
CA HIS A 56 -4.19 -25.39 -31.58
C HIS A 56 -3.47 -26.17 -30.48
N LEU A 57 -3.07 -25.49 -29.39
CA LEU A 57 -2.45 -26.17 -28.26
C LEU A 57 -3.41 -27.12 -27.55
N GLU A 58 -4.68 -26.75 -27.41
CA GLU A 58 -5.76 -27.64 -26.95
C GLU A 58 -5.82 -28.91 -27.82
N ASP A 59 -5.80 -28.78 -29.15
CA ASP A 59 -5.81 -29.93 -30.05
C ASP A 59 -4.57 -30.83 -29.88
N GLU A 60 -3.37 -30.23 -29.83
CA GLU A 60 -2.11 -30.97 -29.71
C GLU A 60 -1.95 -31.66 -28.34
N THR A 61 -2.54 -31.09 -27.28
CA THR A 61 -2.45 -31.59 -25.90
C THR A 61 -3.72 -32.28 -25.40
N ARG A 62 -4.72 -32.49 -26.28
CA ARG A 62 -6.02 -33.10 -25.93
C ARG A 62 -5.87 -34.41 -25.17
N GLN A 63 -4.91 -35.25 -25.57
CA GLN A 63 -4.68 -36.55 -24.93
C GLN A 63 -3.92 -36.46 -23.59
N SER A 64 -3.06 -35.46 -23.40
CA SER A 64 -2.22 -35.36 -22.20
C SER A 64 -2.84 -34.48 -21.11
N TRP A 65 -3.50 -33.39 -21.48
CA TRP A 65 -4.05 -32.42 -20.52
C TRP A 65 -5.57 -32.47 -20.43
N GLY A 66 -6.25 -32.75 -21.55
CA GLY A 66 -7.72 -32.68 -21.63
C GLY A 66 -8.29 -31.30 -21.30
N MET A 67 -7.49 -30.24 -21.40
CA MET A 67 -7.87 -28.87 -21.08
C MET A 67 -8.38 -28.14 -22.33
N THR A 68 -9.37 -27.27 -22.17
CA THR A 68 -9.78 -26.33 -23.23
C THR A 68 -8.78 -25.19 -23.38
N ALA A 69 -8.81 -24.49 -24.52
CA ALA A 69 -8.01 -23.30 -24.74
C ALA A 69 -8.23 -22.21 -23.65
N GLU A 70 -9.45 -22.06 -23.14
CA GLU A 70 -9.77 -21.16 -22.03
C GLU A 70 -9.13 -21.62 -20.72
N GLU A 71 -9.16 -22.92 -20.42
CA GLU A 71 -8.48 -23.47 -19.23
C GLU A 71 -6.97 -23.29 -19.32
N ILE A 72 -6.36 -23.53 -20.49
CA ILE A 72 -4.94 -23.28 -20.73
C ILE A 72 -4.61 -21.79 -20.51
N ARG A 73 -5.44 -20.88 -21.04
CA ARG A 73 -5.29 -19.44 -20.83
C ARG A 73 -5.31 -19.08 -19.35
N ASP A 74 -6.31 -19.54 -18.61
CA ASP A 74 -6.55 -19.09 -17.25
C ASP A 74 -5.64 -19.78 -16.22
N ARG A 75 -5.28 -21.04 -16.46
CA ARG A 75 -4.48 -21.84 -15.52
C ARG A 75 -2.99 -21.76 -15.78
N LEU A 76 -2.56 -21.53 -17.02
CA LEU A 76 -1.14 -21.62 -17.39
C LEU A 76 -0.55 -20.29 -17.88
N THR A 77 -1.34 -19.22 -18.00
CA THR A 77 -0.82 -17.89 -18.36
C THR A 77 -1.06 -16.86 -17.26
N LEU A 78 -0.57 -15.65 -17.45
CA LEU A 78 -0.83 -14.52 -16.54
C LEU A 78 -2.07 -13.73 -16.95
N PHE A 79 -2.82 -14.18 -17.97
CA PHE A 79 -4.01 -13.48 -18.49
C PHE A 79 -5.00 -13.07 -17.40
N PRO A 80 -5.38 -13.92 -16.42
CA PRO A 80 -6.36 -13.54 -15.40
C PRO A 80 -5.93 -12.31 -14.58
N TYR A 81 -4.64 -12.20 -14.27
CA TYR A 81 -4.09 -11.04 -13.57
C TYR A 81 -4.28 -9.76 -14.37
N TYR A 82 -4.02 -9.76 -15.68
CA TYR A 82 -4.20 -8.56 -16.51
C TYR A 82 -5.67 -8.25 -16.78
N ALA A 83 -6.49 -9.28 -16.98
CA ALA A 83 -7.93 -9.16 -17.20
C ALA A 83 -8.62 -8.45 -16.04
N ALA A 84 -8.16 -8.66 -14.80
CA ALA A 84 -8.65 -7.98 -13.61
C ALA A 84 -8.55 -6.43 -13.65
N PHE A 85 -7.72 -5.87 -14.53
CA PHE A 85 -7.52 -4.42 -14.66
C PHE A 85 -7.97 -3.86 -16.01
N TRP A 86 -8.56 -4.68 -16.88
CA TRP A 86 -8.94 -4.26 -18.22
C TRP A 86 -10.45 -4.02 -18.31
N PRO A 87 -10.87 -3.03 -19.12
CA PRO A 87 -12.28 -2.90 -19.45
C PRO A 87 -12.74 -4.13 -20.24
N ARG A 88 -14.04 -4.45 -20.12
CA ARG A 88 -14.61 -5.68 -20.69
C ARG A 88 -14.31 -5.84 -22.18
N GLU A 89 -14.38 -4.75 -22.95
CA GLU A 89 -14.10 -4.76 -24.39
C GLU A 89 -12.67 -5.21 -24.70
N LYS A 90 -11.70 -4.85 -23.83
CA LYS A 90 -10.32 -5.29 -23.97
C LYS A 90 -10.14 -6.74 -23.52
N VAL A 91 -10.85 -7.19 -22.48
CA VAL A 91 -10.85 -8.59 -22.06
C VAL A 91 -11.39 -9.49 -23.17
N ASP A 92 -12.51 -9.11 -23.80
CA ASP A 92 -13.12 -9.85 -24.90
C ASP A 92 -12.19 -9.89 -26.12
N TYR A 93 -11.59 -8.74 -26.48
CA TYR A 93 -10.63 -8.64 -27.57
C TYR A 93 -9.40 -9.53 -27.36
N VAL A 94 -8.76 -9.45 -26.18
CA VAL A 94 -7.56 -10.24 -25.89
C VAL A 94 -7.91 -11.72 -25.72
N THR A 95 -9.09 -12.05 -25.22
CA THR A 95 -9.60 -13.44 -25.18
C THR A 95 -9.65 -14.04 -26.58
N ALA A 96 -10.30 -13.36 -27.54
CA ALA A 96 -10.38 -13.86 -28.91
C ALA A 96 -8.98 -14.09 -29.51
N LEU A 97 -8.04 -13.20 -29.22
CA LEU A 97 -6.65 -13.30 -29.66
C LEU A 97 -5.89 -14.48 -29.01
N CYS A 98 -6.10 -14.75 -27.73
CA CYS A 98 -5.52 -15.92 -27.05
C CYS A 98 -5.96 -17.21 -27.73
N LEU A 99 -7.26 -17.31 -28.05
CA LEU A 99 -7.83 -18.52 -28.65
C LEU A 99 -7.34 -18.75 -30.07
N GLN A 100 -7.32 -17.71 -30.92
CA GLN A 100 -6.92 -17.84 -32.31
C GLN A 100 -6.36 -16.52 -32.87
N MET A 101 -5.28 -16.61 -33.66
CA MET A 101 -4.75 -15.44 -34.36
C MET A 101 -5.59 -15.13 -35.62
N PRO A 102 -6.01 -13.87 -35.86
CA PRO A 102 -6.68 -13.50 -37.11
C PRO A 102 -5.75 -13.63 -38.32
N GLU A 103 -6.23 -14.26 -39.40
CA GLU A 103 -5.46 -14.53 -40.63
C GLU A 103 -4.91 -13.27 -41.33
N GLN A 104 -5.56 -12.10 -41.15
CA GLN A 104 -5.35 -10.89 -41.94
C GLN A 104 -4.19 -9.97 -41.48
N ARG A 105 -3.36 -10.35 -40.50
CA ARG A 105 -2.32 -9.46 -39.94
C ARG A 105 -0.87 -9.85 -40.22
N ARG A 106 -0.63 -10.53 -41.34
CA ARG A 106 0.71 -10.86 -41.90
C ARG A 106 1.38 -9.68 -42.65
N SER A 107 1.19 -8.43 -42.23
CA SER A 107 1.90 -7.29 -42.83
C SER A 107 3.19 -7.01 -42.05
N GLU A 108 4.31 -7.10 -42.75
CA GLU A 108 5.68 -7.20 -42.22
C GLU A 108 6.23 -5.95 -41.49
N HIS A 109 5.46 -4.86 -41.35
CA HIS A 109 5.99 -3.56 -40.90
C HIS A 109 5.26 -2.92 -39.71
N VAL A 110 4.33 -3.62 -39.05
CA VAL A 110 3.66 -3.09 -37.85
C VAL A 110 4.15 -3.89 -36.63
N PRO A 111 4.83 -3.26 -35.64
CA PRO A 111 5.15 -3.95 -34.41
C PRO A 111 3.86 -4.51 -33.85
N PRO A 112 3.84 -5.80 -33.49
CA PRO A 112 2.61 -6.44 -33.08
C PRO A 112 1.97 -5.64 -31.94
N ARG A 113 0.70 -5.25 -32.11
CA ARG A 113 -0.16 -4.66 -31.05
C ARG A 113 -0.30 -5.59 -29.83
N TRP A 114 0.39 -6.74 -29.90
CA TRP A 114 0.43 -7.92 -29.06
C TRP A 114 1.80 -8.10 -28.37
N SER A 115 2.75 -7.17 -28.55
CA SER A 115 3.99 -7.16 -27.76
C SER A 115 3.68 -6.92 -26.29
N ALA A 116 4.51 -7.44 -25.37
CA ALA A 116 4.35 -7.13 -23.94
C ALA A 116 4.41 -5.63 -23.63
N ASN A 117 5.06 -4.85 -24.48
CA ASN A 117 5.03 -3.39 -24.39
C ASN A 117 3.66 -2.83 -24.81
N ALA A 118 3.06 -3.33 -25.91
CA ALA A 118 1.74 -2.91 -26.38
C ALA A 118 0.59 -3.34 -25.45
N LEU A 119 0.74 -4.48 -24.78
CA LEU A 119 -0.22 -4.99 -23.80
C LEU A 119 0.04 -4.47 -22.38
N HIS A 120 1.09 -3.65 -22.19
CA HIS A 120 1.55 -3.15 -20.90
C HIS A 120 1.82 -4.27 -19.88
N THR A 121 2.27 -5.44 -20.34
CA THR A 121 2.47 -6.59 -19.46
C THR A 121 3.79 -6.53 -18.69
N GLY A 122 4.82 -5.82 -19.18
CA GLY A 122 5.98 -5.38 -18.38
C GLY A 122 6.87 -6.48 -17.74
N VAL A 123 6.52 -7.77 -17.90
CA VAL A 123 7.14 -8.93 -17.23
C VAL A 123 8.65 -9.05 -17.49
N TYR A 124 9.11 -8.60 -18.66
CA TYR A 124 10.47 -8.89 -19.13
C TYR A 124 11.59 -8.13 -18.42
N ARG A 125 11.29 -7.09 -17.64
CA ARG A 125 12.32 -6.18 -17.13
C ARG A 125 13.04 -6.68 -15.88
N LEU A 126 12.41 -7.55 -15.11
CA LEU A 126 12.99 -8.15 -13.90
C LEU A 126 13.67 -9.49 -14.17
N GLY A 127 13.74 -9.92 -15.43
CA GLY A 127 14.10 -11.28 -15.79
C GLY A 127 13.04 -12.31 -15.34
N ILE A 128 13.34 -13.58 -15.55
CA ILE A 128 12.48 -14.65 -15.06
C ILE A 128 12.87 -14.95 -13.62
N ARG A 129 11.86 -15.03 -12.76
CA ARG A 129 12.06 -15.11 -11.32
C ARG A 129 11.69 -16.46 -10.75
N PHE A 130 12.39 -16.88 -9.70
CA PHE A 130 12.07 -18.06 -8.93
C PHE A 130 12.38 -17.87 -7.45
N CYS A 131 11.79 -18.70 -6.62
CA CYS A 131 12.09 -18.77 -5.20
C CYS A 131 13.03 -19.96 -4.95
N PRO A 132 14.24 -19.76 -4.42
CA PRO A 132 15.14 -20.86 -4.07
C PRO A 132 14.50 -21.87 -3.12
N THR A 133 13.76 -21.38 -2.12
CA THR A 133 13.05 -22.23 -1.15
C THR A 133 11.96 -23.08 -1.82
N CYS A 134 11.18 -22.53 -2.75
CA CYS A 134 10.23 -23.31 -3.54
C CYS A 134 10.89 -24.45 -4.30
N TRP A 135 12.07 -24.20 -4.90
CA TRP A 135 12.78 -25.26 -5.62
C TRP A 135 13.39 -26.30 -4.69
N CYS A 136 13.89 -25.90 -3.52
CA CYS A 136 14.31 -26.87 -2.50
C CYS A 136 13.14 -27.78 -2.07
N GLU A 137 11.92 -27.23 -1.94
CA GLU A 137 10.72 -28.02 -1.67
C GLU A 137 10.31 -28.92 -2.85
N ASP A 138 10.46 -28.43 -4.09
CA ASP A 138 10.18 -29.22 -5.30
C ASP A 138 11.12 -30.44 -5.36
N ASP A 139 12.42 -30.23 -5.14
CA ASP A 139 13.44 -31.28 -5.10
C ASP A 139 13.18 -32.28 -3.97
N ALA A 140 12.84 -31.80 -2.77
CA ALA A 140 12.56 -32.63 -1.60
C ALA A 140 11.33 -33.54 -1.79
N LYS A 141 10.37 -33.13 -2.63
CA LYS A 141 9.18 -33.92 -2.99
C LYS A 141 9.44 -34.89 -4.15
N GLY A 142 10.66 -34.93 -4.70
CA GLY A 142 10.99 -35.68 -5.90
C GLY A 142 10.33 -35.13 -7.17
N GLY A 143 9.82 -33.90 -7.12
CA GLY A 143 9.20 -33.24 -8.26
C GLY A 143 10.22 -32.51 -9.13
N ARG A 144 9.83 -32.14 -10.35
CA ARG A 144 10.64 -31.26 -11.19
C ARG A 144 10.52 -29.81 -10.72
N ARG A 145 11.64 -29.07 -10.73
CA ARG A 145 11.63 -27.62 -10.58
C ARG A 145 10.86 -26.98 -11.74
N TYR A 146 10.08 -25.95 -11.44
CA TYR A 146 9.27 -25.28 -12.45
C TYR A 146 9.11 -23.78 -12.16
N TRP A 147 8.73 -23.04 -13.20
CA TRP A 147 8.50 -21.60 -13.10
C TRP A 147 7.06 -21.32 -12.72
N ARG A 148 6.88 -20.73 -11.54
CA ARG A 148 5.57 -20.35 -11.00
C ARG A 148 5.06 -19.04 -11.61
N ARG A 149 3.76 -18.95 -11.90
CA ARG A 149 3.08 -17.78 -12.48
C ARG A 149 3.14 -16.59 -11.53
N ALA A 150 2.88 -16.81 -10.24
CA ALA A 150 2.89 -15.74 -9.24
C ALA A 150 4.24 -15.01 -9.17
N HIS A 151 5.36 -15.72 -9.35
CA HIS A 151 6.69 -15.12 -9.38
C HIS A 151 6.93 -14.23 -10.62
N GLN A 152 6.17 -14.43 -11.70
CA GLN A 152 6.31 -13.66 -12.93
C GLN A 152 5.44 -12.40 -12.97
N LEU A 153 4.61 -12.17 -11.94
CA LEU A 153 3.72 -11.00 -11.90
C LEU A 153 4.51 -9.67 -11.80
N PRO A 154 3.96 -8.56 -12.31
CA PRO A 154 4.61 -7.25 -12.22
C PRO A 154 4.93 -6.84 -10.79
N GLY A 155 6.14 -6.32 -10.55
CA GLY A 155 6.56 -5.82 -9.23
C GLY A 155 6.84 -6.89 -8.17
N VAL A 156 6.56 -8.16 -8.43
CA VAL A 156 6.81 -9.24 -7.46
C VAL A 156 8.31 -9.54 -7.33
N VAL A 157 8.93 -9.05 -6.27
CA VAL A 157 10.35 -9.31 -5.94
C VAL A 157 10.52 -10.28 -4.77
N THR A 158 9.41 -10.64 -4.13
CA THR A 158 9.35 -11.49 -2.94
C THR A 158 8.44 -12.69 -3.19
N CYS A 159 8.79 -13.86 -2.69
CA CYS A 159 7.90 -15.02 -2.74
C CYS A 159 6.69 -14.79 -1.83
N HIS A 160 5.48 -14.93 -2.37
CA HIS A 160 4.24 -14.79 -1.59
C HIS A 160 4.07 -15.91 -0.54
N VAL A 161 4.64 -17.10 -0.82
CA VAL A 161 4.64 -18.24 0.11
C VAL A 161 5.70 -18.07 1.20
N HIS A 162 6.97 -18.01 0.81
CA HIS A 162 8.11 -18.06 1.76
C HIS A 162 8.55 -16.70 2.30
N GLY A 163 8.13 -15.58 1.71
CA GLY A 163 8.54 -14.24 2.12
C GLY A 163 10.00 -13.87 1.81
N CYS A 164 10.79 -14.78 1.24
CA CYS A 164 12.17 -14.50 0.82
C CYS A 164 12.23 -13.78 -0.53
N THR A 165 13.33 -13.07 -0.76
CA THR A 165 13.63 -12.41 -2.04
C THR A 165 13.76 -13.43 -3.17
N LEU A 166 13.14 -13.15 -4.31
CA LEU A 166 13.24 -14.00 -5.50
C LEU A 166 14.61 -13.86 -6.16
N SER A 167 15.09 -14.95 -6.73
CA SER A 167 16.25 -14.96 -7.62
C SER A 167 15.80 -14.73 -9.07
N THR A 168 16.64 -14.10 -9.88
CA THR A 168 16.37 -13.84 -11.30
C THR A 168 17.43 -14.42 -12.22
N ILE A 169 17.02 -14.86 -13.40
CA ILE A 169 17.91 -15.34 -14.47
C ILE A 169 17.44 -14.81 -15.83
N GLY A 170 18.38 -14.26 -16.59
CA GLY A 170 18.21 -13.91 -18.01
C GLY A 170 17.08 -12.91 -18.28
N THR A 171 16.71 -12.77 -19.56
CA THR A 171 15.61 -11.90 -20.00
C THR A 171 14.59 -12.69 -20.82
N GLY A 172 13.32 -12.60 -20.42
CA GLY A 172 12.17 -13.20 -21.11
C GLY A 172 12.23 -14.72 -21.27
N ALA A 173 11.26 -15.28 -22.02
CA ALA A 173 11.04 -16.73 -22.15
C ALA A 173 12.30 -17.53 -22.53
N LYS A 174 13.24 -16.91 -23.25
CA LYS A 174 14.55 -17.49 -23.60
C LYS A 174 15.27 -18.07 -22.38
N GLY A 175 15.21 -17.41 -21.22
CA GLY A 175 15.85 -17.92 -20.01
C GLY A 175 15.22 -19.20 -19.46
N MET A 176 13.93 -19.47 -19.76
CA MET A 176 13.28 -20.74 -19.39
C MET A 176 13.80 -21.89 -20.25
N PHE A 177 13.99 -21.66 -21.56
CA PHE A 177 14.48 -22.68 -22.49
C PHE A 177 15.97 -23.00 -22.31
N SER A 178 16.80 -22.00 -22.01
CA SER A 178 18.27 -22.12 -22.07
C SER A 178 18.95 -22.83 -20.89
N ARG A 179 18.26 -23.32 -19.85
CA ARG A 179 18.94 -23.86 -18.66
C ARG A 179 18.36 -25.17 -18.11
N ARG A 180 19.16 -26.24 -18.21
CA ARG A 180 18.92 -27.57 -17.62
C ARG A 180 19.06 -27.62 -16.09
N GLN A 181 19.78 -26.69 -15.45
CA GLN A 181 19.90 -26.63 -13.98
C GLN A 181 20.18 -25.20 -13.50
N PRO A 182 19.22 -24.51 -12.87
CA PRO A 182 19.48 -23.24 -12.24
C PRO A 182 19.84 -23.49 -10.77
N CYS A 183 21.11 -23.79 -10.50
CA CYS A 183 21.68 -23.76 -9.15
C CYS A 183 22.27 -22.38 -8.80
N VAL A 184 22.44 -21.50 -9.80
CA VAL A 184 23.03 -20.16 -9.64
C VAL A 184 22.15 -19.14 -10.35
N GLY A 185 21.11 -18.68 -9.65
CA GLY A 185 20.42 -17.43 -9.96
C GLY A 185 21.00 -16.31 -9.12
N THR A 186 20.91 -15.06 -9.60
CA THR A 186 21.31 -13.91 -8.80
C THR A 186 20.11 -13.46 -7.98
N PHE A 187 20.26 -13.27 -6.68
CA PHE A 187 19.21 -12.65 -5.87
C PHE A 187 18.85 -11.28 -6.47
N LEU A 188 17.55 -10.96 -6.53
CA LEU A 188 17.13 -9.61 -6.82
C LEU A 188 17.53 -8.72 -5.64
N ASP A 189 18.67 -8.06 -5.74
CA ASP A 189 19.12 -7.15 -4.69
C ASP A 189 18.19 -5.93 -4.63
N VAL A 190 17.30 -5.92 -3.63
CA VAL A 190 16.37 -4.83 -3.37
C VAL A 190 16.52 -4.44 -1.90
N PRO A 191 17.46 -3.53 -1.57
CA PRO A 191 17.68 -3.14 -0.19
C PRO A 191 16.42 -2.50 0.41
N GLY A 192 16.26 -2.61 1.71
CA GLY A 192 15.15 -2.01 2.43
C GLY A 192 15.14 -2.35 3.91
N THR A 193 14.28 -1.66 4.64
CA THR A 193 14.01 -1.97 6.05
C THR A 193 13.09 -3.19 6.16
N PRO A 194 13.02 -3.88 7.32
CA PRO A 194 12.06 -4.97 7.53
C PRO A 194 10.61 -4.57 7.19
N PHE A 195 10.23 -3.32 7.49
CA PHE A 195 8.95 -2.75 7.10
C PHE A 195 8.73 -2.70 5.59
N GLN A 196 9.74 -2.27 4.82
CA GLN A 196 9.67 -2.24 3.36
C GLN A 196 9.62 -3.65 2.77
N HIS A 197 10.36 -4.60 3.34
CA HIS A 197 10.28 -6.01 2.94
C HIS A 197 8.89 -6.60 3.19
N ALA A 198 8.26 -6.29 4.33
CA ALA A 198 6.89 -6.70 4.62
C ALA A 198 5.90 -6.12 3.60
N ALA A 199 5.99 -4.82 3.29
CA ALA A 199 5.14 -4.19 2.28
C ALA A 199 5.30 -4.82 0.87
N ARG A 200 6.54 -5.16 0.48
CA ARG A 200 6.80 -5.85 -0.80
C ARG A 200 6.26 -7.28 -0.82
N ARG A 201 6.25 -7.97 0.33
CA ARG A 201 5.59 -9.28 0.48
C ARG A 201 4.08 -9.13 0.31
N GLU A 202 3.46 -8.10 0.89
CA GLU A 202 2.02 -7.85 0.69
C GLU A 202 1.67 -7.59 -0.77
N VAL A 203 2.53 -6.89 -1.53
CA VAL A 203 2.39 -6.77 -2.99
C VAL A 203 2.37 -8.15 -3.64
N ALA A 204 3.30 -9.04 -3.30
CA ALA A 204 3.35 -10.39 -3.84
C ALA A 204 2.10 -11.22 -3.51
N VAL A 205 1.62 -11.14 -2.27
CA VAL A 205 0.41 -11.83 -1.81
C VAL A 205 -0.83 -11.31 -2.54
N LEU A 206 -1.03 -9.99 -2.61
CA LEU A 206 -2.17 -9.41 -3.30
C LEU A 206 -2.11 -9.69 -4.80
N SER A 207 -0.94 -9.61 -5.43
CA SER A 207 -0.78 -9.96 -6.85
C SER A 207 -1.15 -11.42 -7.12
N ALA A 208 -0.74 -12.35 -6.25
CA ALA A 208 -1.10 -13.77 -6.37
C ALA A 208 -2.61 -14.00 -6.17
N ALA A 209 -3.23 -13.32 -5.20
CA ALA A 209 -4.67 -13.36 -5.00
C ALA A 209 -5.42 -12.84 -6.24
N VAL A 210 -5.00 -11.71 -6.82
CA VAL A 210 -5.60 -11.17 -8.06
C VAL A 210 -5.42 -12.11 -9.26
N LEU A 211 -4.31 -12.85 -9.34
CA LEU A 211 -4.13 -13.86 -10.39
C LEU A 211 -5.15 -15.01 -10.28
N ASN A 212 -5.55 -15.39 -9.06
CA ASN A 212 -6.44 -16.54 -8.82
C ASN A 212 -7.92 -16.15 -8.72
N GLU A 213 -8.21 -14.99 -8.13
CA GLU A 213 -9.58 -14.54 -7.78
C GLU A 213 -10.03 -13.34 -8.63
N GLY A 214 -9.15 -12.79 -9.47
CA GLY A 214 -9.43 -11.60 -10.28
C GLY A 214 -9.56 -10.33 -9.45
N ALA A 215 -10.38 -9.39 -9.92
CA ALA A 215 -10.57 -8.09 -9.27
C ALA A 215 -11.21 -8.17 -7.87
N ALA A 216 -11.82 -9.30 -7.50
CA ALA A 216 -12.44 -9.51 -6.20
C ALA A 216 -11.44 -9.49 -5.03
N ALA A 217 -10.17 -9.81 -5.29
CA ALA A 217 -9.11 -9.77 -4.28
C ALA A 217 -8.71 -8.33 -3.88
N LEU A 218 -9.05 -7.31 -4.68
CA LEU A 218 -8.73 -5.92 -4.41
C LEU A 218 -9.71 -5.33 -3.39
N GLN A 219 -9.21 -4.77 -2.29
CA GLN A 219 -10.05 -4.09 -1.30
C GLN A 219 -10.48 -2.71 -1.76
N LEU A 220 -9.64 -2.06 -2.56
CA LEU A 220 -9.78 -0.67 -2.99
C LEU A 220 -9.71 -0.58 -4.53
N ALA A 221 -10.39 -1.51 -5.21
CA ALA A 221 -10.45 -1.56 -6.67
C ALA A 221 -11.01 -0.24 -7.27
N ASN A 222 -12.06 0.29 -6.65
CA ASN A 222 -12.76 1.48 -7.14
C ASN A 222 -12.00 2.77 -6.77
N TYR A 223 -11.87 3.67 -7.74
CA TYR A 223 -11.38 5.04 -7.55
C TYR A 223 -12.04 5.77 -6.36
N ARG A 224 -13.37 5.70 -6.22
CA ARG A 224 -14.10 6.38 -5.14
C ARG A 224 -13.69 5.84 -3.78
N ALA A 225 -13.60 4.52 -3.64
CA ALA A 225 -13.15 3.87 -2.41
C ALA A 225 -11.72 4.28 -2.04
N ARG A 226 -10.80 4.37 -3.01
CA ARG A 226 -9.44 4.88 -2.79
C ARG A 226 -9.43 6.33 -2.34
N LEU A 227 -10.21 7.20 -3.00
CA LEU A 227 -10.28 8.61 -2.67
C LEU A 227 -10.88 8.83 -1.27
N ASP A 228 -11.93 8.11 -0.93
CA ASP A 228 -12.56 8.19 0.39
C ASP A 228 -11.63 7.63 1.48
N CYS A 229 -10.91 6.55 1.20
CA CYS A 229 -9.86 6.03 2.08
C CYS A 229 -8.74 7.06 2.29
N LEU A 230 -8.21 7.65 1.22
CA LEU A 230 -7.17 8.70 1.29
C LEU A 230 -7.64 9.89 2.14
N ARG A 231 -8.90 10.31 1.95
CA ARG A 231 -9.51 11.35 2.78
C ARG A 231 -9.54 10.91 4.23
N LEU A 232 -10.13 9.76 4.55
CA LEU A 232 -10.22 9.22 5.92
C LEU A 232 -8.85 9.18 6.61
N LEU A 233 -7.80 8.81 5.89
CA LEU A 233 -6.42 8.74 6.37
C LEU A 233 -5.71 10.12 6.49
N GLY A 234 -6.42 11.21 6.23
CA GLY A 234 -5.91 12.57 6.42
C GLY A 234 -5.03 13.08 5.27
N TYR A 235 -5.12 12.49 4.07
CA TYR A 235 -4.47 13.02 2.87
C TYR A 235 -5.29 14.11 2.18
N GLY A 236 -6.46 14.51 2.71
CA GLY A 236 -7.24 15.62 2.17
C GLY A 236 -6.60 16.97 2.51
N ALA A 237 -6.48 17.86 1.52
CA ALA A 237 -6.06 19.24 1.74
C ALA A 237 -7.23 20.12 2.22
N ASN A 238 -6.95 21.36 2.63
CA ASN A 238 -7.93 22.33 3.14
C ASN A 238 -9.10 22.62 2.16
N ASN A 239 -8.93 22.31 0.87
CA ASN A 239 -9.98 22.35 -0.13
C ASN A 239 -10.51 20.92 -0.37
N ARG A 240 -11.84 20.73 -0.27
CA ARG A 240 -12.55 19.43 -0.41
C ARG A 240 -12.24 18.64 -1.71
N HIS A 241 -11.58 19.27 -2.67
CA HIS A 241 -11.22 18.70 -3.97
C HIS A 241 -9.72 18.42 -4.16
N LEU A 242 -8.86 18.73 -3.19
CA LEU A 242 -7.40 18.58 -3.31
C LEU A 242 -6.85 17.60 -2.25
N LEU A 243 -5.80 16.87 -2.61
CA LEU A 243 -5.05 15.97 -1.74
C LEU A 243 -3.66 16.55 -1.45
N ASP A 244 -3.10 16.24 -0.28
CA ASP A 244 -1.69 16.47 0.04
C ASP A 244 -0.82 15.42 -0.67
N GLU A 245 -0.58 15.68 -1.95
CA GLU A 245 0.21 14.80 -2.82
C GLU A 245 1.67 14.69 -2.37
N THR A 246 2.26 15.77 -1.85
CA THR A 246 3.63 15.79 -1.36
C THR A 246 3.79 14.77 -0.22
N ARG A 247 2.86 14.79 0.75
CA ARG A 247 2.83 13.80 1.82
C ARG A 247 2.57 12.39 1.29
N LEU A 248 1.61 12.23 0.39
CA LEU A 248 1.27 10.92 -0.17
C LEU A 248 2.46 10.28 -0.91
N VAL A 249 3.17 11.05 -1.72
CA VAL A 249 4.38 10.63 -2.42
C VAL A 249 5.44 10.16 -1.41
N ARG A 250 5.72 10.98 -0.38
CA ARG A 250 6.69 10.65 0.66
C ARG A 250 6.34 9.35 1.38
N ASP A 251 5.08 9.19 1.79
CA ASP A 251 4.64 8.03 2.58
C ASP A 251 4.63 6.75 1.73
N VAL A 252 4.28 6.83 0.44
CA VAL A 252 4.40 5.71 -0.52
C VAL A 252 5.87 5.31 -0.74
N VAL A 253 6.76 6.29 -0.93
CA VAL A 253 8.20 6.04 -1.08
C VAL A 253 8.78 5.42 0.19
N HIS A 254 8.38 5.89 1.36
CA HIS A 254 8.77 5.30 2.64
C HIS A 254 8.32 3.83 2.76
N THR A 255 7.07 3.55 2.36
CA THR A 255 6.45 2.22 2.47
C THR A 255 7.13 1.17 1.60
N PHE A 256 7.40 1.47 0.34
CA PHE A 256 7.97 0.48 -0.58
C PHE A 256 9.49 0.59 -0.71
N GLY A 257 10.07 1.73 -0.37
CA GLY A 257 11.48 2.04 -0.51
C GLY A 257 11.85 2.53 -1.93
N LYS A 258 12.78 3.48 -1.99
CA LYS A 258 13.28 4.08 -3.24
C LYS A 258 13.80 3.02 -4.22
N SER A 259 14.69 2.13 -3.78
CA SER A 259 15.34 1.13 -4.63
C SER A 259 14.34 0.21 -5.33
N TYR A 260 13.29 -0.20 -4.62
CA TYR A 260 12.21 -1.01 -5.20
C TYR A 260 11.43 -0.21 -6.26
N LEU A 261 11.02 1.02 -5.93
CA LEU A 261 10.24 1.85 -6.86
C LEU A 261 11.04 2.21 -8.12
N GLU A 262 12.36 2.44 -8.00
CA GLU A 262 13.26 2.61 -9.14
C GLU A 262 13.36 1.34 -9.99
N LEU A 263 13.54 0.18 -9.34
CA LEU A 263 13.60 -1.12 -10.01
C LEU A 263 12.34 -1.39 -10.84
N VAL A 264 11.15 -1.09 -10.30
CA VAL A 264 9.87 -1.25 -11.03
C VAL A 264 9.51 -0.05 -11.91
N ARG A 265 10.37 0.98 -11.99
CA ARG A 265 10.18 2.24 -12.73
C ARG A 265 8.92 3.02 -12.34
N LEU A 266 8.55 2.93 -11.07
CA LEU A 266 7.46 3.68 -10.44
C LEU A 266 7.99 4.63 -9.35
N PHE A 267 9.27 5.02 -9.41
CA PHE A 267 9.73 6.12 -8.56
C PHE A 267 9.01 7.42 -8.99
N PRO A 268 8.27 8.09 -8.09
CA PRO A 268 7.52 9.29 -8.42
C PRO A 268 8.46 10.40 -8.92
N LYS A 269 8.17 10.96 -10.10
CA LYS A 269 8.86 12.13 -10.66
C LYS A 269 7.90 13.32 -10.65
N GLU A 270 8.41 14.50 -10.30
CA GLU A 270 7.66 15.75 -10.39
C GLU A 270 7.56 16.23 -11.84
N PRO A 271 6.50 16.97 -12.22
CA PRO A 271 5.40 17.47 -11.38
C PRO A 271 4.15 16.56 -11.36
N ARG A 272 4.07 15.52 -12.21
CA ARG A 272 2.89 14.63 -12.30
C ARG A 272 3.30 13.16 -12.21
N SER A 273 3.10 12.57 -11.05
CA SER A 273 3.46 11.18 -10.76
C SER A 273 2.32 10.20 -11.06
N TRP A 274 2.63 8.90 -11.12
CA TRP A 274 1.61 7.85 -11.20
C TRP A 274 0.66 7.85 -9.99
N ILE A 275 1.11 8.41 -8.85
CA ILE A 275 0.30 8.59 -7.65
C ILE A 275 -0.79 9.62 -7.93
N HIS A 276 -0.43 10.79 -8.50
CA HIS A 276 -1.40 11.79 -8.94
C HIS A 276 -2.43 11.18 -9.92
N ASP A 277 -1.97 10.42 -10.92
CA ASP A 277 -2.89 9.79 -11.87
C ASP A 277 -3.78 8.73 -11.20
N SER A 278 -3.28 8.02 -10.19
CA SER A 278 -4.07 7.07 -9.41
C SER A 278 -5.11 7.75 -8.50
N THR A 279 -4.92 9.03 -8.14
CA THR A 279 -5.79 9.79 -7.24
C THR A 279 -6.72 10.78 -7.91
N TYR A 280 -6.43 11.24 -9.13
CA TYR A 280 -7.23 12.24 -9.86
C TYR A 280 -7.73 11.76 -11.24
N SER A 281 -7.53 10.49 -11.60
CA SER A 281 -7.93 10.02 -12.93
C SER A 281 -9.39 10.35 -13.25
N ASN A 282 -9.56 11.11 -14.31
CA ASN A 282 -10.82 11.73 -14.73
C ASN A 282 -11.93 10.68 -14.94
N ARG A 283 -13.17 11.07 -14.60
CA ARG A 283 -14.45 10.40 -14.86
C ARG A 283 -14.51 9.71 -16.25
N GLY A 284 -14.01 8.47 -16.37
CA GLY A 284 -14.19 7.62 -17.56
C GLY A 284 -12.95 7.28 -18.41
N ARG A 285 -11.70 7.54 -17.97
CA ARG A 285 -10.50 6.98 -18.63
C ARG A 285 -9.62 6.24 -17.62
N GLU A 286 -10.00 5.03 -17.27
CA GLU A 286 -9.20 4.12 -16.46
C GLU A 286 -8.00 3.61 -17.26
N ARG A 287 -6.88 4.35 -17.21
CA ARG A 287 -5.55 3.82 -17.54
C ARG A 287 -4.68 3.80 -16.29
N VAL A 288 -5.19 3.21 -15.21
CA VAL A 288 -4.35 2.94 -14.04
C VAL A 288 -3.58 1.64 -14.33
N GLY A 289 -2.26 1.69 -14.21
CA GLY A 289 -1.42 0.50 -14.37
C GLY A 289 -1.79 -0.57 -13.32
N ASN A 290 -1.73 -1.84 -13.71
CA ASN A 290 -1.98 -2.96 -12.80
C ASN A 290 -1.17 -2.88 -11.50
N LEU A 291 0.15 -2.66 -11.60
CA LEU A 291 1.04 -2.56 -10.45
C LEU A 291 0.75 -1.29 -9.63
N THR A 292 0.40 -0.16 -10.25
CA THR A 292 0.06 1.06 -9.50
C THR A 292 -1.21 0.88 -8.68
N THR A 293 -2.19 0.13 -9.18
CA THR A 293 -3.40 -0.22 -8.42
C THR A 293 -3.04 -1.12 -7.22
N ILE A 294 -2.23 -2.16 -7.43
CA ILE A 294 -1.76 -3.04 -6.36
C ILE A 294 -0.99 -2.26 -5.29
N LEU A 295 -0.05 -1.39 -5.70
CA LEU A 295 0.73 -0.58 -4.76
C LEU A 295 -0.16 0.35 -3.95
N MET A 296 -1.15 1.00 -4.56
CA MET A 296 -2.09 1.84 -3.81
C MET A 296 -2.95 1.04 -2.85
N ASP A 297 -3.44 -0.13 -3.26
CA ASP A 297 -4.25 -0.98 -2.40
C ASP A 297 -3.43 -1.45 -1.18
N VAL A 298 -2.24 -2.03 -1.41
CA VAL A 298 -1.34 -2.46 -0.32
C VAL A 298 -0.99 -1.29 0.60
N PHE A 299 -0.66 -0.12 0.05
CA PHE A 299 -0.34 1.06 0.85
C PHE A 299 -1.53 1.47 1.73
N LEU A 300 -2.70 1.68 1.14
CA LEU A 300 -3.88 2.17 1.85
C LEU A 300 -4.42 1.15 2.85
N SER A 301 -4.51 -0.12 2.46
CA SER A 301 -4.93 -1.23 3.32
C SER A 301 -3.95 -1.41 4.48
N GLY A 302 -2.64 -1.26 4.24
CA GLY A 302 -1.62 -1.28 5.29
C GLY A 302 -1.73 -0.11 6.27
N VAL A 303 -1.96 1.11 5.79
CA VAL A 303 -2.19 2.28 6.65
C VAL A 303 -3.49 2.10 7.45
N LEU A 304 -4.58 1.66 6.82
CA LEU A 304 -5.86 1.38 7.48
C LEU A 304 -5.72 0.33 8.60
N ARG A 305 -5.00 -0.77 8.36
CA ARG A 305 -4.74 -1.78 9.40
C ARG A 305 -3.97 -1.17 10.57
N ARG A 306 -2.91 -0.40 10.32
CA ARG A 306 -2.17 0.29 11.40
C ARG A 306 -3.05 1.24 12.21
N VAL A 307 -3.99 1.94 11.57
CA VAL A 307 -4.98 2.81 12.24
C VAL A 307 -6.03 2.02 13.02
N LYS A 308 -6.35 0.77 12.61
CA LYS A 308 -7.31 -0.11 13.29
C LYS A 308 -6.68 -0.91 14.44
N ASP A 309 -5.47 -1.43 14.23
CA ASP A 309 -4.78 -2.38 15.12
C ASP A 309 -3.99 -1.69 16.23
N SER A 310 -3.57 -0.44 16.00
CA SER A 310 -3.23 0.48 17.07
C SER A 310 -4.34 1.53 17.08
N PRO A 311 -5.18 1.64 18.13
CA PRO A 311 -5.95 2.85 18.35
C PRO A 311 -4.90 3.89 18.70
N GLY A 312 -4.26 4.41 17.67
CA GLY A 312 -3.17 5.34 17.77
C GLY A 312 -3.62 6.58 18.55
N PRO A 313 -2.72 7.53 18.76
CA PRO A 313 -3.08 8.76 19.43
C PRO A 313 -4.37 9.34 18.84
N ILE A 314 -5.28 9.78 19.70
CA ILE A 314 -6.45 10.58 19.30
C ILE A 314 -6.05 12.02 19.49
N CYS A 315 -6.43 12.90 18.55
CA CYS A 315 -6.20 14.33 18.75
C CYS A 315 -6.90 14.76 20.05
N PRO A 316 -6.19 15.43 20.97
CA PRO A 316 -6.78 15.93 22.21
C PRO A 316 -8.07 16.73 21.98
N SER A 317 -8.09 17.65 21.02
CA SER A 317 -9.28 18.45 20.78
C SER A 317 -10.49 17.69 20.19
N ALA A 318 -10.38 16.41 19.82
CA ALA A 318 -11.45 15.60 19.23
C ALA A 318 -12.55 15.27 20.25
N GLU A 319 -13.82 15.21 19.80
CA GLU A 319 -14.95 14.81 20.67
C GLU A 319 -15.05 13.28 20.83
N SER A 320 -14.44 12.51 19.93
CA SER A 320 -14.36 11.06 19.98
C SER A 320 -13.23 10.55 19.08
N ALA A 321 -12.87 9.26 19.21
CA ALA A 321 -11.85 8.61 18.38
C ALA A 321 -12.13 8.69 16.86
N ASN A 322 -13.40 8.86 16.47
CA ASN A 322 -13.83 8.92 15.07
C ASN A 322 -14.22 10.33 14.62
N ASP A 323 -13.87 11.38 15.36
CA ASP A 323 -14.23 12.75 15.00
C ASP A 323 -13.58 13.16 13.67
N PRO A 324 -14.35 13.34 12.59
CA PRO A 324 -13.80 13.57 11.25
C PRO A 324 -13.11 14.94 11.11
N ARG A 325 -13.28 15.85 12.08
CA ARG A 325 -12.61 17.17 12.12
C ARG A 325 -11.17 17.08 12.65
N HIS A 326 -10.82 15.95 13.28
CA HIS A 326 -9.57 15.78 14.03
C HIS A 326 -8.77 14.57 13.54
N ARG A 327 -8.06 14.74 12.43
CA ARG A 327 -7.21 13.70 11.81
C ARG A 327 -5.74 13.93 12.13
N LEU A 328 -5.04 12.88 12.57
CA LEU A 328 -3.62 12.96 12.93
C LEU A 328 -2.68 12.58 11.78
N VAL A 329 -1.53 13.25 11.78
CA VAL A 329 -0.33 12.95 11.00
C VAL A 329 0.76 12.58 11.99
N ILE A 330 1.20 11.33 11.98
CA ILE A 330 2.17 10.80 12.94
C ILE A 330 3.55 10.74 12.27
N ARG A 331 4.59 11.16 12.98
CA ARG A 331 6.01 11.12 12.57
C ARG A 331 6.83 10.50 13.69
N ASP A 332 7.94 9.87 13.37
CA ASP A 332 8.87 9.37 14.39
C ASP A 332 9.53 10.57 15.11
N ALA A 333 9.57 10.52 16.44
CA ALA A 333 10.31 11.46 17.26
C ALA A 333 11.74 10.94 17.50
N PRO A 334 12.74 11.82 17.67
CA PRO A 334 14.14 11.42 17.86
C PRO A 334 14.37 10.50 19.07
N ASP A 335 13.49 10.58 20.08
CA ASP A 335 13.70 10.00 21.42
C ASP A 335 12.88 8.71 21.67
N GLY A 336 12.38 8.05 20.60
CA GLY A 336 11.65 6.77 20.73
C GLY A 336 10.14 6.88 20.92
N GLY A 337 9.54 8.03 20.61
CA GLY A 337 8.09 8.27 20.57
C GLY A 337 7.58 8.72 19.20
N PHE A 338 6.35 9.23 19.15
CA PHE A 338 5.70 9.69 17.92
C PHE A 338 5.28 11.15 17.98
N HIS A 339 5.72 11.99 17.06
CA HIS A 339 5.22 13.36 16.91
C HIS A 339 3.96 13.40 16.04
N CYS A 340 2.84 13.81 16.64
CA CYS A 340 1.52 13.82 16.06
C CYS A 340 1.07 15.25 15.73
N PHE A 341 0.56 15.47 14.52
CA PHE A 341 -0.02 16.74 14.08
C PHE A 341 -1.47 16.54 13.66
N CYS A 342 -2.40 17.25 14.28
CA CYS A 342 -3.81 17.20 13.92
C CYS A 342 -4.15 18.24 12.85
N SER A 343 -5.08 17.90 11.96
CA SER A 343 -5.79 18.82 11.08
C SER A 343 -6.39 20.06 11.77
N CYS A 344 -6.64 20.01 13.09
CA CYS A 344 -7.12 21.17 13.85
C CYS A 344 -6.01 22.14 14.31
N GLY A 345 -4.75 21.89 13.94
CA GLY A 345 -3.59 22.70 14.33
C GLY A 345 -2.93 22.31 15.67
N TYR A 346 -3.43 21.27 16.33
CA TYR A 346 -2.84 20.71 17.55
C TYR A 346 -1.66 19.81 17.20
N SER A 347 -0.52 19.91 17.88
CA SER A 347 0.59 18.95 17.74
C SER A 347 1.13 18.49 19.09
N PHE A 348 1.58 17.24 19.18
CA PHE A 348 2.02 16.61 20.43
C PHE A 348 2.92 15.41 20.19
N VAL A 349 3.85 15.14 21.11
CA VAL A 349 4.59 13.88 21.17
C VAL A 349 3.77 12.85 21.95
N PHE A 350 3.75 11.62 21.46
CA PHE A 350 3.04 10.48 22.03
C PHE A 350 4.06 9.36 22.29
N GLU A 351 4.18 8.94 23.55
CA GLU A 351 5.02 7.83 23.97
C GLU A 351 4.14 6.66 24.45
N GLU A 352 4.36 5.47 23.91
CA GLU A 352 3.72 4.24 24.40
C GLU A 352 4.55 3.67 25.55
N ASP A 353 3.97 3.61 26.75
CA ASP A 353 4.62 2.95 27.89
C ASP A 353 4.58 1.42 27.72
N ALA A 354 5.60 0.73 28.20
CA ALA A 354 5.84 -0.71 28.01
C ALA A 354 4.71 -1.61 28.56
N GLN A 355 3.81 -1.05 29.38
CA GLN A 355 2.65 -1.74 29.95
C GLN A 355 1.30 -1.33 29.34
N ARG A 356 1.24 -0.53 28.26
CA ARG A 356 0.00 -0.09 27.56
C ARG A 356 -1.02 0.73 28.39
N TYR A 357 -0.78 0.98 29.69
CA TYR A 357 -1.74 1.67 30.57
C TYR A 357 -1.46 3.15 30.76
N ASN A 358 -0.21 3.61 30.60
CA ASN A 358 0.15 5.02 30.67
C ASN A 358 0.52 5.54 29.27
N ARG A 359 -0.27 6.49 28.77
CA ARG A 359 -0.03 7.17 27.50
C ARG A 359 0.55 8.53 27.84
N ARG A 360 1.82 8.77 27.56
CA ARG A 360 2.41 10.10 27.82
C ARG A 360 2.20 10.97 26.59
N LEU A 361 1.38 11.99 26.75
CA LEU A 361 1.11 13.00 25.73
C LEU A 361 1.79 14.30 26.13
N GLN A 362 2.70 14.78 25.30
CA GLN A 362 3.40 16.04 25.50
C GLN A 362 3.05 17.02 24.37
N PRO A 363 2.22 18.05 24.61
CA PRO A 363 1.87 19.03 23.59
C PRO A 363 3.11 19.78 23.10
N THR A 364 3.27 19.91 21.78
CA THR A 364 4.32 20.70 21.13
C THR A 364 3.76 21.99 20.52
N SER A 365 2.49 21.99 20.13
CA SER A 365 1.72 23.20 19.84
C SER A 365 0.27 22.96 20.24
N ALA A 366 -0.31 23.87 21.03
CA ALA A 366 -1.69 23.68 21.45
C ALA A 366 -2.66 24.37 20.49
N GLY A 367 -3.75 23.67 20.20
CA GLY A 367 -4.80 24.14 19.29
C GLY A 367 -5.59 25.34 19.83
N PRO A 368 -6.65 25.75 19.14
CA PRO A 368 -7.37 27.01 19.39
C PRO A 368 -7.91 27.19 20.82
N ASP A 369 -8.25 26.11 21.53
CA ASP A 369 -8.84 26.17 22.88
C ASP A 369 -7.82 26.56 23.95
N TYR A 370 -6.61 26.02 23.86
CA TYR A 370 -5.50 26.32 24.76
C TYR A 370 -4.93 27.72 24.50
N ALA A 371 -4.77 28.11 23.23
CA ALA A 371 -4.36 29.46 22.88
C ALA A 371 -5.35 30.50 23.42
N ARG A 372 -6.65 30.21 23.37
CA ARG A 372 -7.71 31.05 23.96
C ARG A 372 -7.71 31.03 25.48
N ALA A 373 -7.53 29.87 26.11
CA ALA A 373 -7.44 29.79 27.57
C ALA A 373 -6.22 30.55 28.10
N ALA A 374 -5.08 30.43 27.43
CA ALA A 374 -3.87 31.19 27.71
C ALA A 374 -4.10 32.70 27.54
N ALA A 375 -4.75 33.14 26.45
CA ALA A 375 -5.12 34.55 26.27
C ALA A 375 -6.07 35.05 27.37
N LEU A 376 -7.07 34.26 27.77
CA LEU A 376 -7.99 34.61 28.85
C LEU A 376 -7.28 34.70 30.21
N LEU A 377 -6.28 33.86 30.48
CA LEU A 377 -5.46 33.95 31.69
C LEU A 377 -4.53 35.18 31.66
N ASP A 378 -3.94 35.51 30.51
CA ASP A 378 -3.14 36.73 30.30
C ASP A 378 -4.01 37.98 30.52
N ASP A 379 -5.22 38.02 29.94
CA ASP A 379 -6.21 39.09 30.14
C ASP A 379 -6.64 39.23 31.62
N LYS A 380 -6.65 38.11 32.37
CA LYS A 380 -6.89 38.08 33.82
C LYS A 380 -5.67 38.46 34.67
N GLY A 381 -4.54 38.79 34.04
CA GLY A 381 -3.31 39.25 34.71
C GLY A 381 -2.42 38.13 35.25
N TRP A 382 -2.56 36.89 34.78
CA TRP A 382 -1.65 35.82 35.18
C TRP A 382 -0.25 36.03 34.56
N PRO A 383 0.85 35.85 35.32
CA PRO A 383 2.19 35.93 34.75
C PRO A 383 2.40 34.88 33.65
N ARG A 384 3.00 35.27 32.52
CA ARG A 384 3.21 34.37 31.37
C ARG A 384 4.06 33.15 31.70
N GLU A 385 5.07 33.29 32.55
CA GLU A 385 5.85 32.16 33.08
C GLU A 385 4.93 31.12 33.77
N ARG A 386 3.95 31.59 34.54
CA ARG A 386 2.99 30.74 35.24
C ARG A 386 2.03 30.07 34.25
N ILE A 387 1.54 30.81 33.25
CA ILE A 387 0.68 30.25 32.19
C ILE A 387 1.42 29.16 31.40
N ALA A 388 2.68 29.40 31.06
CA ALA A 388 3.55 28.44 30.37
C ALA A 388 3.72 27.14 31.20
N ARG A 389 3.98 27.29 32.51
CA ARG A 389 4.10 26.17 33.46
C ARG A 389 2.79 25.38 33.62
N VAL A 390 1.64 26.04 33.66
CA VAL A 390 0.31 25.39 33.73
C VAL A 390 0.11 24.45 32.55
N PHE A 391 0.46 24.91 31.35
CA PHE A 391 0.25 24.15 30.12
C PHE A 391 1.41 23.24 29.72
N GLY A 392 2.50 23.21 30.51
CA GLY A 392 3.66 22.37 30.24
C GLY A 392 4.43 22.77 28.98
N VAL A 393 4.45 24.06 28.63
CA VAL A 393 5.14 24.58 27.43
C VAL A 393 6.16 25.65 27.77
N SER A 394 7.14 25.88 26.88
CA SER A 394 8.10 26.98 26.98
C SER A 394 7.43 28.34 26.76
N GLU A 395 7.98 29.42 27.31
CA GLU A 395 7.50 30.79 27.08
C GLU A 395 7.52 31.21 25.60
N GLU A 396 8.48 30.72 24.82
CA GLU A 396 8.57 30.99 23.38
C GLU A 396 7.35 30.42 22.62
N ASN A 397 7.00 29.16 22.92
CA ASN A 397 5.79 28.53 22.39
C ASN A 397 4.50 29.23 22.87
N LEU A 398 4.45 29.68 24.12
CA LEU A 398 3.31 30.46 24.62
C LEU A 398 3.16 31.80 23.86
N ALA A 399 4.27 32.49 23.59
CA ALA A 399 4.26 33.72 22.79
C ALA A 399 3.80 33.47 21.34
N HIS A 400 4.09 32.29 20.78
CA HIS A 400 3.56 31.87 19.50
C HIS A 400 2.04 31.65 19.53
N TRP A 401 1.50 31.02 20.59
CA TRP A 401 0.06 30.80 20.75
C TRP A 401 -0.73 32.11 20.75
N MET A 402 -0.19 33.14 21.40
CA MET A 402 -0.82 34.46 21.50
C MET A 402 -0.92 35.21 20.17
N ARG A 403 -0.14 34.83 19.14
CA ARG A 403 -0.13 35.47 17.82
C ARG A 403 -1.12 34.85 16.83
N PHE A 404 -1.56 33.61 17.04
CA PHE A 404 -2.40 32.88 16.10
C PHE A 404 -3.91 33.13 16.35
N GLN A 405 -4.54 33.97 15.53
CA GLN A 405 -5.99 34.13 15.51
C GLN A 405 -6.59 33.46 14.26
N ALA A 406 -7.45 32.45 14.45
CA ALA A 406 -8.16 31.80 13.34
C ALA A 406 -9.71 31.81 13.48
N GLU A 407 -10.31 32.07 12.32
CA GLU A 407 -11.68 32.09 11.73
C GLU A 407 -12.96 31.67 12.49
N ALA A 408 -14.10 32.06 11.90
CA ALA A 408 -15.32 32.51 12.58
C ALA A 408 -16.35 31.43 13.00
N SER A 409 -16.33 30.21 12.45
CA SER A 409 -17.35 29.18 12.78
C SER A 409 -17.04 28.39 14.06
N GLY A 410 -15.74 28.17 14.38
CA GLY A 410 -15.29 27.52 15.62
C GLY A 410 -15.26 28.44 16.85
N ARG A 411 -15.47 29.75 16.69
CA ARG A 411 -15.29 30.75 17.77
C ARG A 411 -16.14 30.51 19.01
N LYS A 412 -17.39 30.08 18.89
CA LYS A 412 -18.30 29.92 20.04
C LYS A 412 -17.99 28.68 20.88
N LEU A 413 -17.78 27.53 20.23
CA LEU A 413 -17.48 26.27 20.91
C LEU A 413 -16.08 26.32 21.57
N CYS A 414 -15.07 26.81 20.84
CA CYS A 414 -13.71 26.95 21.38
C CYS A 414 -13.66 27.89 22.59
N LEU A 415 -14.43 28.98 22.54
CA LEU A 415 -14.51 29.94 23.65
C LEU A 415 -15.20 29.34 24.88
N ALA A 416 -16.23 28.51 24.69
CA ALA A 416 -16.90 27.83 25.80
C ALA A 416 -15.97 26.82 26.49
N ARG A 417 -15.25 25.99 25.73
CA ARG A 417 -14.26 25.05 26.27
C ARG A 417 -13.11 25.77 26.96
N ALA A 418 -12.56 26.83 26.35
CA ALA A 418 -11.50 27.64 26.95
C ALA A 418 -11.93 28.26 28.29
N ARG A 419 -13.17 28.77 28.39
CA ARG A 419 -13.71 29.30 29.66
C ARG A 419 -13.81 28.25 30.75
N LEU A 420 -14.27 27.04 30.42
CA LEU A 420 -14.32 25.92 31.37
C LEU A 420 -12.91 25.53 31.85
N MET A 421 -11.93 25.50 30.95
CA MET A 421 -10.54 25.23 31.32
C MET A 421 -9.96 26.30 32.25
N VAL A 422 -10.22 27.58 31.98
CA VAL A 422 -9.79 28.67 32.86
C VAL A 422 -10.42 28.56 34.25
N GLN A 423 -11.73 28.30 34.32
CA GLN A 423 -12.43 28.09 35.60
C GLN A 423 -11.82 26.93 36.39
N TRP A 424 -11.49 25.84 35.71
CA TRP A 424 -10.85 24.68 36.33
C TRP A 424 -9.44 24.99 36.82
N ILE A 425 -8.61 25.64 35.99
CA ILE A 425 -7.25 26.04 36.36
C ILE A 425 -7.28 26.96 37.60
N GLU A 426 -8.18 27.94 37.61
CA GLU A 426 -8.35 28.83 38.77
C GLU A 426 -8.78 28.07 40.03
N LEU A 427 -9.64 27.06 39.89
CA LEU A 427 -10.06 26.21 41.01
C LEU A 427 -8.92 25.33 41.52
N VAL A 428 -8.21 24.63 40.64
CA VAL A 428 -7.06 23.78 41.00
C VAL A 428 -5.99 24.59 41.74
N TYR A 429 -5.69 25.80 41.27
CA TYR A 429 -4.73 26.69 41.93
C TYR A 429 -5.22 27.17 43.30
N ARG A 430 -6.52 27.45 43.45
CA ARG A 430 -7.11 27.81 44.75
C ARG A 430 -7.05 26.65 45.74
N CYS A 431 -7.31 25.43 45.27
CA CYS A 431 -7.26 24.22 46.07
C CYS A 431 -5.83 23.73 46.32
N GLY A 432 -4.84 24.23 45.58
CA GLY A 432 -3.42 23.88 45.69
C GLY A 432 -3.06 22.48 45.18
N ALA A 433 -4.02 21.69 44.68
CA ALA A 433 -3.79 20.40 44.02
C ALA A 433 -5.01 20.01 43.19
N ALA A 434 -4.80 19.31 42.07
CA ALA A 434 -5.89 18.85 41.20
C ALA A 434 -6.84 17.88 41.91
N ASP A 435 -6.32 17.02 42.78
CA ASP A 435 -7.09 16.00 43.53
C ASP A 435 -8.13 16.59 44.48
N ARG A 436 -7.91 17.83 44.93
CA ARG A 436 -8.81 18.53 45.88
C ARG A 436 -9.91 19.32 45.19
N ALA A 437 -9.72 19.68 43.91
CA ALA A 437 -10.67 20.51 43.16
C ALA A 437 -12.04 19.85 42.90
N PRO A 438 -12.16 18.52 42.65
CA PRO A 438 -13.46 17.87 42.47
C PRO A 438 -14.37 17.93 43.70
N ALA A 439 -13.79 17.95 44.91
CA ALA A 439 -14.55 18.05 46.15
C ALA A 439 -15.21 19.44 46.33
N GLU A 440 -14.58 20.49 45.80
CA GLU A 440 -15.05 21.88 45.85
C GLU A 440 -16.09 22.18 44.76
N ASP A 441 -15.89 21.68 43.53
CA ASP A 441 -16.87 21.83 42.44
C ASP A 441 -16.92 20.60 41.54
N ILE A 442 -17.67 19.59 42.00
CA ILE A 442 -17.89 18.35 41.25
C ILE A 442 -18.63 18.56 39.93
N ARG A 443 -19.41 19.64 39.80
CA ARG A 443 -20.16 19.93 38.57
C ARG A 443 -19.23 20.46 37.49
N LEU A 444 -18.34 21.39 37.84
CA LEU A 444 -17.28 21.85 36.97
C LEU A 444 -16.37 20.69 36.57
N TRP A 445 -16.01 19.83 37.53
CA TRP A 445 -15.25 18.63 37.24
C TRP A 445 -15.95 17.72 36.21
N ARG A 446 -17.25 17.44 36.35
CA ARG A 446 -18.01 16.63 35.37
C ARG A 446 -18.05 17.23 33.96
N LEU A 447 -17.93 18.54 33.82
CA LEU A 447 -17.84 19.22 32.54
C LEU A 447 -16.43 19.13 31.95
N VAL A 448 -15.42 19.26 32.81
CA VAL A 448 -13.99 19.28 32.46
C VAL A 448 -13.41 17.88 32.25
N GLN A 449 -13.89 16.85 32.96
CA GLN A 449 -13.48 15.45 32.79
C GLN A 449 -13.76 14.92 31.37
N LYS A 450 -14.69 15.54 30.63
CA LYS A 450 -14.88 15.26 29.19
C LYS A 450 -13.65 15.65 28.35
N LEU A 451 -12.70 16.36 28.95
CA LEU A 451 -11.39 16.77 28.44
C LEU A 451 -10.26 16.04 29.18
N TRP A 452 -10.54 14.99 29.97
CA TRP A 452 -9.57 14.29 30.81
C TRP A 452 -8.32 13.85 30.04
N ASP A 453 -8.51 13.26 28.86
CA ASP A 453 -7.43 12.73 28.01
C ASP A 453 -6.49 13.81 27.46
N VAL A 454 -6.77 15.08 27.75
CA VAL A 454 -6.09 16.23 27.16
C VAL A 454 -5.55 17.20 28.17
N LEU A 455 -5.96 17.09 29.43
CA LEU A 455 -5.52 17.97 30.49
C LEU A 455 -4.07 17.62 30.87
N PRO A 456 -3.18 18.62 31.02
CA PRO A 456 -1.89 18.43 31.65
C PRO A 456 -2.05 17.66 32.97
N GLN A 457 -1.15 16.72 33.27
CA GLN A 457 -1.19 15.93 34.51
C GLN A 457 -1.31 16.82 35.76
N SER A 458 -0.74 18.02 35.74
CA SER A 458 -0.84 19.02 36.82
C SER A 458 -2.27 19.53 37.09
N LEU A 459 -3.19 19.33 36.15
CA LEU A 459 -4.60 19.75 36.20
C LEU A 459 -5.56 18.55 36.29
N THR A 460 -5.05 17.32 36.34
CA THR A 460 -5.83 16.09 36.31
C THR A 460 -5.75 15.39 37.67
N PRO A 461 -6.87 15.13 38.36
CA PRO A 461 -6.90 14.34 39.58
C PRO A 461 -6.32 12.92 39.37
N LEU A 462 -5.71 12.30 40.38
CA LEU A 462 -5.09 10.98 40.32
C LEU A 462 -6.08 9.83 40.58
N ASP A 463 -7.12 10.06 41.39
CA ASP A 463 -7.98 9.00 41.96
C ASP A 463 -9.39 8.87 41.35
N CYS A 464 -9.71 9.55 40.23
CA CYS A 464 -11.05 9.48 39.62
C CYS A 464 -11.21 8.33 38.60
N ARG A 465 -10.70 7.13 38.91
CA ARG A 465 -10.76 5.95 38.01
C ARG A 465 -12.06 5.12 38.08
N ASP A 466 -13.04 5.54 38.89
CA ASP A 466 -14.34 4.85 39.03
C ASP A 466 -15.53 5.67 38.54
#